data_AF-A0A420HTS0-F1
#
_entry.id   AF-A0A420HTS0-F1
#
_cell.length_a   1.000
_cell.length_b   1.000
_cell.length_c   1.000
_cell.angle_alpha   90.00
_cell.angle_beta   90.00
_cell.angle_gamma   90.00
#
_symmetry.space_group_name_H-M   'P 1'
#
loop_
_entity.id
_entity.type
_entity.pdbx_description
1 polymer ?
#
loop_
_entity_poly.entity_id
_entity_poly.type
_entity_poly.pdbx_seq_one_letter_code
_entity_poly.pdbx_strand_id
1 'polypeptide(L)'
;MSTAINSNHSLPSRAPSIPSNHNHPGCAYKNGYHQPEAPTSQTRPTGASKKGKQKKVTDPNEASNLIAAKISQLELDAAGDKEQEAEIEREVKKQTRELNNATAKMDPLQKMETIHRRYTELLSQMKRLERENQKNKKRADMLQKERDHGRSDLSKTTTIKEKLEKLCRELQKDNNRLKAENKTLQDAEKDNHIAWDNKFKQVLWQLEGIQDAKENPQAQVVQVEVDELYAFIAQMTEMKANNFSFRQRFKSLIEQYELRELHFHSLLRTKELEVQVSMGRYDREKKQAEAEVTRSRALNSQVLTFSKTESELRNQLNIYVEKFKQVEDTLNNSNDLFLTFRKEMEEMSKKTKRLEKENTNLTRKHDLTNQNILKMAEERTKANEDLKALQKKNEKLTSIINQMQKQGRGVLSGRTNIAEGSIEGDYIERDLDGTESDYEYEEGEEVDEEEEEEGSEGEYNEDTEEELHLDTSRPFGPVPPPSLPINGASASNNAKQ
;
A
#
# COMPACT_ATOMS: atom_id res chain seq x y z
N MET A 1 -19.91 -53.74 29.28
CA MET A 1 -20.17 -53.09 27.98
C MET A 1 -18.90 -52.37 27.59
N SER A 2 -18.16 -52.98 26.67
CA SER A 2 -16.85 -52.52 26.24
C SER A 2 -17.01 -51.65 25.00
N THR A 3 -16.54 -50.40 25.05
CA THR A 3 -16.20 -49.62 23.87
C THR A 3 -14.88 -48.90 24.15
N ALA A 4 -13.86 -49.38 23.44
CA ALA A 4 -12.55 -48.76 23.36
C ALA A 4 -12.62 -47.50 22.51
N ILE A 5 -12.00 -46.42 22.97
CA ILE A 5 -11.54 -45.32 22.11
C ILE A 5 -10.15 -44.94 22.60
N ASN A 6 -9.15 -45.23 21.78
CA ASN A 6 -7.79 -44.75 21.92
C ASN A 6 -7.60 -43.64 20.88
N SER A 7 -7.22 -42.44 21.30
CA SER A 7 -6.74 -41.38 20.40
C SER A 7 -5.55 -40.68 21.03
N ASN A 8 -4.38 -40.97 20.46
CA ASN A 8 -3.12 -40.29 20.64
C ASN A 8 -3.25 -38.78 20.36
N HIS A 9 -2.83 -37.94 21.30
CA HIS A 9 -2.44 -36.56 21.02
C HIS A 9 -0.95 -36.37 21.29
N SER A 10 -0.20 -36.25 20.20
CA SER A 10 1.19 -35.81 20.17
C SER A 10 1.27 -34.31 20.46
N LEU A 11 2.06 -33.93 21.47
CA LEU A 11 2.46 -32.54 21.75
C LEU A 11 3.70 -32.18 20.93
N PRO A 12 3.78 -30.98 20.33
CA PRO A 12 5.04 -30.32 20.08
C PRO A 12 5.25 -29.19 21.10
N SER A 13 6.29 -29.36 21.92
CA SER A 13 6.87 -28.32 22.76
C SER A 13 7.76 -27.42 21.90
N ARG A 14 7.45 -26.12 21.80
CA ARG A 14 8.44 -25.10 21.39
C ARG A 14 8.03 -23.72 21.92
N ALA A 15 8.75 -23.26 22.94
CA ALA A 15 8.71 -21.88 23.41
C ALA A 15 9.58 -20.97 22.53
N PRO A 16 9.19 -19.71 22.28
CA PRO A 16 10.12 -18.65 21.88
C PRO A 16 10.44 -17.75 23.08
N SER A 17 11.73 -17.54 23.26
CA SER A 17 12.42 -16.65 24.19
C SER A 17 12.05 -15.17 24.01
N ILE A 18 11.89 -14.47 25.15
CA ILE A 18 11.63 -13.03 25.29
C ILE A 18 12.97 -12.27 25.18
N PRO A 19 13.09 -11.18 24.38
CA PRO A 19 14.16 -10.21 24.54
C PRO A 19 13.76 -9.06 25.46
N SER A 20 14.81 -8.55 26.11
CA SER A 20 14.81 -7.62 27.25
C SER A 20 14.25 -6.24 26.96
N ASN A 21 13.71 -5.63 28.01
CA ASN A 21 12.99 -4.37 28.07
C ASN A 21 13.99 -3.18 28.11
N HIS A 22 13.99 -2.31 27.10
CA HIS A 22 14.64 -0.99 27.20
C HIS A 22 13.59 0.09 27.45
N ASN A 23 13.73 0.76 28.59
CA ASN A 23 12.82 1.78 29.10
C ASN A 23 13.33 3.16 28.66
N HIS A 24 12.56 3.92 27.88
CA HIS A 24 12.79 5.35 27.60
C HIS A 24 11.59 6.17 28.07
N PRO A 25 11.78 7.30 28.79
CA PRO A 25 10.68 8.14 29.25
C PRO A 25 10.19 9.06 28.12
N GLY A 26 8.90 8.97 27.81
CA GLY A 26 8.25 9.74 26.74
C GLY A 26 7.92 11.18 27.13
N CYS A 27 8.34 12.11 26.26
CA CYS A 27 7.96 13.53 26.30
C CYS A 27 6.50 13.70 25.81
N ALA A 28 5.72 14.53 26.48
CA ALA A 28 4.33 14.82 26.16
C ALA A 28 4.18 16.29 25.78
N TYR A 29 4.12 16.58 24.47
CA TYR A 29 3.78 17.91 23.96
C TYR A 29 2.29 18.19 24.17
N LYS A 30 1.98 19.35 24.77
CA LYS A 30 0.64 19.94 24.80
C LYS A 30 0.75 21.40 24.33
N ASN A 31 0.26 21.70 23.13
CA ASN A 31 0.04 23.08 22.69
C ASN A 31 -1.36 23.54 23.10
N GLY A 32 -1.41 24.60 23.91
CA GLY A 32 -2.61 25.36 24.23
C GLY A 32 -2.40 26.82 23.87
N TYR A 33 -3.35 27.39 23.12
CA TYR A 33 -3.58 28.83 23.05
C TYR A 33 -4.93 29.08 23.73
N HIS A 34 -4.94 29.79 24.86
CA HIS A 34 -6.06 30.64 25.26
C HIS A 34 -5.59 31.72 26.25
N GLN A 35 -5.97 32.96 25.93
CA GLN A 35 -5.75 34.22 26.64
C GLN A 35 -6.40 34.25 28.04
N PRO A 36 -5.91 35.10 28.98
CA PRO A 36 -6.44 35.21 30.33
C PRO A 36 -7.40 36.40 30.50
N GLU A 37 -8.51 36.20 31.22
CA GLU A 37 -9.26 37.28 31.89
C GLU A 37 -9.29 37.08 33.41
N ALA A 38 -9.29 38.22 34.11
CA ALA A 38 -9.06 38.41 35.54
C ALA A 38 -10.32 38.16 36.42
N PRO A 39 -10.18 38.09 37.76
CA PRO A 39 -11.15 37.45 38.64
C PRO A 39 -12.11 38.42 39.34
N THR A 40 -13.31 37.93 39.69
CA THR A 40 -14.20 38.56 40.67
C THR A 40 -14.55 37.59 41.80
N SER A 41 -14.34 38.10 43.00
CA SER A 41 -14.68 37.57 44.32
C SER A 41 -16.18 37.33 44.51
N GLN A 42 -16.57 36.34 45.33
CA GLN A 42 -17.33 36.56 46.58
C GLN A 42 -17.67 35.27 47.37
N THR A 43 -17.51 35.40 48.68
CA THR A 43 -18.30 34.88 49.83
C THR A 43 -18.45 33.37 50.14
N ARG A 44 -17.92 33.03 51.33
CA ARG A 44 -18.34 31.96 52.26
C ARG A 44 -19.61 32.42 53.04
N PRO A 45 -20.39 31.55 53.74
CA PRO A 45 -19.87 30.76 54.87
C PRO A 45 -20.51 29.39 55.24
N THR A 46 -19.68 28.59 55.91
CA THR A 46 -19.90 27.69 57.09
C THR A 46 -20.77 26.43 57.03
N GLY A 47 -20.19 25.34 57.55
CA GLY A 47 -20.87 24.12 58.00
C GLY A 47 -19.90 22.95 58.17
N ALA A 48 -19.49 22.64 59.40
CA ALA A 48 -18.46 21.66 59.76
C ALA A 48 -19.00 20.23 59.88
N SER A 49 -18.21 19.22 59.47
CA SER A 49 -17.97 17.99 60.25
C SER A 49 -16.91 17.09 59.60
N LYS A 50 -15.97 16.63 60.43
CA LYS A 50 -14.77 15.84 60.10
C LYS A 50 -15.10 14.36 59.81
N LYS A 51 -14.42 13.77 58.83
CA LYS A 51 -13.77 12.45 58.98
C LYS A 51 -12.61 12.30 57.98
N GLY A 52 -11.48 11.81 58.49
CA GLY A 52 -10.14 12.03 57.94
C GLY A 52 -9.82 11.36 56.61
N LYS A 53 -9.08 12.09 55.78
CA LYS A 53 -8.17 11.56 54.76
C LYS A 53 -6.82 12.20 55.04
N GLN A 54 -5.88 11.41 55.56
CA GLN A 54 -4.46 11.77 55.51
C GLN A 54 -4.08 11.90 54.03
N LYS A 55 -3.99 13.13 53.56
CA LYS A 55 -3.30 13.45 52.30
C LYS A 55 -1.81 13.37 52.64
N LYS A 56 -1.10 12.38 52.08
CA LYS A 56 0.37 12.37 52.08
C LYS A 56 0.84 13.75 51.60
N VAL A 57 1.52 14.47 52.48
CA VAL A 57 2.25 15.68 52.11
C VAL A 57 3.43 15.18 51.28
N THR A 58 3.42 15.47 49.99
CA THR A 58 4.59 15.25 49.12
C THR A 58 5.76 16.03 49.70
N ASP A 59 6.90 15.36 49.85
CA ASP A 59 8.10 15.91 50.47
C ASP A 59 8.54 17.18 49.71
N PRO A 60 8.77 18.33 50.36
CA PRO A 60 9.18 19.57 49.69
C PRO A 60 10.44 19.39 48.82
N ASN A 61 11.30 18.41 49.14
CA ASN A 61 12.47 18.09 48.33
C ASN A 61 12.09 17.36 47.01
N GLU A 62 11.07 16.51 47.04
CA GLU A 62 10.55 15.81 45.86
C GLU A 62 9.79 16.78 44.92
N ALA A 63 9.05 17.73 45.49
CA ALA A 63 8.43 18.82 44.74
C ALA A 63 9.47 19.75 44.09
N SER A 64 10.55 20.08 44.80
CA SER A 64 11.67 20.88 44.27
C SER A 64 12.39 20.16 43.13
N ASN A 65 12.64 18.86 43.27
CA ASN A 65 13.26 18.04 42.21
C ASN A 65 12.37 17.92 40.96
N LEU A 66 11.05 17.81 41.12
CA LEU A 66 10.12 17.80 39.98
C LEU A 66 10.07 19.14 39.25
N ILE A 67 10.18 20.26 39.99
CA ILE A 67 10.25 21.60 39.42
C ILE A 67 11.56 21.78 38.66
N ALA A 68 12.70 21.38 39.25
CA ALA A 68 14.01 21.43 38.59
C ALA A 68 14.02 20.59 37.31
N ALA A 69 13.51 19.35 37.35
CA ALA A 69 13.40 18.49 36.17
C ALA A 69 12.50 19.11 35.08
N LYS A 70 11.43 19.80 35.47
CA LYS A 70 10.54 20.47 34.52
C LYS A 70 11.19 21.72 33.90
N ILE A 71 11.97 22.47 34.67
CA ILE A 71 12.75 23.62 34.18
C ILE A 71 13.79 23.14 33.17
N SER A 72 14.59 22.11 33.51
CA SER A 72 15.58 21.56 32.57
C SER A 72 14.95 21.01 31.29
N GLN A 73 13.76 20.40 31.36
CA GLN A 73 13.05 19.97 30.16
C GLN A 73 12.63 21.15 29.28
N LEU A 74 12.08 22.22 29.87
CA LEU A 74 11.65 23.40 29.11
C LEU A 74 12.84 24.16 28.52
N GLU A 75 13.99 24.19 29.20
CA GLU A 75 15.22 24.78 28.69
C GLU A 75 15.80 23.99 27.51
N LEU A 76 15.76 22.65 27.57
CA LEU A 76 16.14 21.78 26.46
C LEU A 76 15.20 21.94 25.25
N ASP A 77 13.89 21.99 25.48
CA ASP A 77 12.91 22.20 24.42
C ASP A 77 13.13 23.58 23.74
N ALA A 78 13.34 24.64 24.53
CA ALA A 78 13.61 25.98 24.01
C ALA A 78 14.98 26.08 23.28
N ALA A 79 15.98 25.31 23.69
CA ALA A 79 17.24 25.21 22.98
C ALA A 79 17.07 24.52 21.61
N GLY A 80 16.29 23.44 21.56
CA GLY A 80 15.97 22.74 20.31
C GLY A 80 15.17 23.60 19.33
N ASP A 81 14.20 24.38 19.83
CA ASP A 81 13.42 25.31 18.99
C ASP A 81 14.31 26.39 18.38
N LYS A 82 15.25 26.96 19.15
CA LYS A 82 16.23 27.94 18.65
C LYS A 82 17.18 27.35 17.60
N GLU A 83 17.59 26.09 17.78
CA GLU A 83 18.44 25.39 16.80
C GLU A 83 17.70 25.16 15.49
N GLN A 84 16.43 24.74 15.56
CA GLN A 84 15.56 24.58 14.38
C GLN A 84 15.33 25.91 13.64
N GLU A 85 15.08 26.99 14.38
CA GLU A 85 14.90 28.32 13.77
C GLU A 85 16.17 28.79 13.06
N ALA A 86 17.35 28.57 13.67
CA ALA A 86 18.63 28.88 13.06
C ALA A 86 18.92 28.02 11.82
N GLU A 87 18.52 26.75 11.81
CA GLU A 87 18.63 25.87 10.64
C GLU A 87 17.75 26.36 9.48
N ILE A 88 16.50 26.71 9.77
CA ILE A 88 15.58 27.29 8.77
C ILE A 88 16.17 28.58 8.19
N GLU A 89 16.73 29.46 9.02
CA GLU A 89 17.33 30.71 8.55
C GLU A 89 18.55 30.46 7.64
N ARG A 90 19.40 29.47 7.96
CA ARG A 90 20.53 29.08 7.11
C ARG A 90 20.05 28.54 5.76
N GLU A 91 19.04 27.67 5.74
CA GLU A 91 18.51 27.09 4.51
C GLU A 91 17.83 28.17 3.64
N VAL A 92 17.07 29.09 4.23
CA VAL A 92 16.48 30.23 3.51
C VAL A 92 17.57 31.09 2.86
N LYS A 93 18.65 31.41 3.59
CA LYS A 93 19.78 32.18 3.04
C LYS A 93 20.47 31.43 1.90
N LYS A 94 20.63 30.10 2.01
CA LYS A 94 21.21 29.25 0.96
C LYS A 94 20.34 29.26 -0.30
N GLN A 95 19.06 28.95 -0.17
CA GLN A 95 18.09 28.93 -1.28
C GLN A 95 17.98 30.30 -1.96
N THR A 96 18.04 31.39 -1.19
CA THR A 96 18.03 32.76 -1.74
C THR A 96 19.29 33.06 -2.56
N ARG A 97 20.46 32.58 -2.13
CA ARG A 97 21.71 32.72 -2.89
C ARG A 97 21.70 31.90 -4.17
N GLU A 98 21.25 30.65 -4.10
CA GLU A 98 21.11 29.76 -5.27
C GLU A 98 20.15 30.35 -6.31
N LEU A 99 18.99 30.86 -5.89
CA LEU A 99 18.03 31.51 -6.78
C LEU A 99 18.60 32.77 -7.44
N ASN A 100 19.32 33.60 -6.68
CA ASN A 100 19.97 34.79 -7.23
C ASN A 100 21.07 34.45 -8.22
N ASN A 101 21.87 33.41 -7.95
CA ASN A 101 22.92 32.95 -8.85
C ASN A 101 22.35 32.39 -10.16
N ALA A 102 21.30 31.56 -10.08
CA ALA A 102 20.62 30.98 -11.24
C ALA A 102 19.97 32.05 -12.13
N THR A 103 19.49 33.14 -11.54
CA THR A 103 18.80 34.22 -12.26
C THR A 103 19.67 35.41 -12.66
N ALA A 104 20.97 35.41 -12.29
CA ALA A 104 21.86 36.56 -12.52
C ALA A 104 22.25 36.77 -13.98
N LYS A 105 22.30 35.68 -14.78
CA LYS A 105 22.74 35.70 -16.19
C LYS A 105 21.59 35.55 -17.19
N MET A 106 20.35 35.41 -16.71
CA MET A 106 19.16 35.26 -17.54
C MET A 106 18.67 36.61 -18.05
N ASP A 107 18.06 36.62 -19.23
CA ASP A 107 17.37 37.81 -19.70
C ASP A 107 16.14 38.13 -18.80
N PRO A 108 15.59 39.36 -18.82
CA PRO A 108 14.49 39.73 -17.94
C PRO A 108 13.23 38.86 -18.08
N LEU A 109 12.97 38.32 -19.28
CA LEU A 109 11.76 37.53 -19.56
C LEU A 109 11.91 36.09 -19.04
N GLN A 110 13.03 35.45 -19.31
CA GLN A 110 13.43 34.15 -18.78
C GLN A 110 13.53 34.19 -17.25
N LYS A 111 14.15 35.24 -16.69
CA LYS A 111 14.22 35.44 -15.24
C LYS A 111 12.83 35.48 -14.60
N MET A 112 11.90 36.22 -15.20
CA MET A 112 10.52 36.30 -14.72
C MET A 112 9.84 34.92 -14.76
N GLU A 113 9.99 34.19 -15.87
CA GLU A 113 9.40 32.86 -16.04
C GLU A 113 9.97 31.83 -15.05
N THR A 114 11.30 31.78 -14.88
CA THR A 114 11.97 30.89 -13.92
C THR A 114 11.57 31.18 -12.48
N ILE A 115 11.52 32.47 -12.09
CA ILE A 115 11.08 32.87 -10.75
C ILE A 115 9.61 32.47 -10.54
N HIS A 116 8.74 32.75 -11.51
CA HIS A 116 7.32 32.42 -11.41
C HIS A 116 7.08 30.90 -11.30
N ARG A 117 7.80 30.10 -12.09
CA ARG A 117 7.79 28.63 -12.01
C ARG A 117 8.21 28.15 -10.62
N ARG A 118 9.32 28.68 -10.09
CA ARG A 118 9.85 28.30 -8.77
C ARG A 118 8.90 28.67 -7.63
N TYR A 119 8.28 29.85 -7.67
CA TYR A 119 7.25 30.24 -6.69
C TYR A 119 6.02 29.32 -6.75
N THR A 120 5.60 28.91 -7.95
CA THR A 120 4.44 28.02 -8.15
C THR A 120 4.73 26.61 -7.59
N GLU A 121 5.93 26.09 -7.85
CA GLU A 121 6.40 24.82 -7.27
C GLU A 121 6.47 24.89 -5.74
N LEU A 122 7.06 25.95 -5.19
CA LEU A 122 7.19 26.13 -3.74
C LEU A 122 5.81 26.21 -3.06
N LEU A 123 4.85 26.92 -3.67
CA LEU A 123 3.47 26.98 -3.17
C LEU A 123 2.79 25.60 -3.21
N SER A 124 3.00 24.83 -4.27
CA SER A 124 2.48 23.47 -4.38
C SER A 124 3.06 22.54 -3.30
N GLN A 125 4.39 22.61 -3.10
CA GLN A 125 5.09 21.85 -2.07
C GLN A 125 4.63 22.24 -0.65
N MET A 126 4.46 23.53 -0.37
CA MET A 126 3.96 24.02 0.92
C MET A 126 2.55 23.49 1.20
N LYS A 127 1.63 23.56 0.24
CA LYS A 127 0.28 22.97 0.37
C LYS A 127 0.31 21.44 0.51
N ARG A 128 1.28 20.75 -0.08
CA ARG A 128 1.46 19.29 0.10
C ARG A 128 1.90 18.99 1.54
N LEU A 129 2.92 19.69 2.03
CA LEU A 129 3.45 19.56 3.39
C LEU A 129 2.40 19.93 4.45
N GLU A 130 1.58 20.96 4.22
CA GLU A 130 0.49 21.33 5.13
C GLU A 130 -0.54 20.20 5.29
N ARG A 131 -0.94 19.55 4.19
CA ARG A 131 -1.85 18.40 4.23
C ARG A 131 -1.21 17.20 4.92
N GLU A 132 0.06 16.95 4.67
CA GLU A 132 0.81 15.87 5.32
C GLU A 132 0.96 16.12 6.83
N ASN A 133 1.30 17.35 7.22
CA ASN A 133 1.36 17.75 8.63
C ASN A 133 0.00 17.58 9.32
N GLN A 134 -1.10 17.94 8.66
CA GLN A 134 -2.44 17.73 9.21
C GLN A 134 -2.79 16.24 9.37
N LYS A 135 -2.31 15.35 8.47
CA LYS A 135 -2.43 13.90 8.64
C LYS A 135 -1.57 13.39 9.79
N ASN A 136 -0.32 13.85 9.88
CA ASN A 136 0.61 13.48 10.95
C ASN A 136 0.10 13.92 12.32
N LYS A 137 -0.48 15.12 12.43
CA LYS A 137 -1.14 15.61 13.64
C LYS A 137 -2.29 14.70 14.09
N LYS A 138 -3.18 14.32 13.17
CA LYS A 138 -4.27 13.37 13.45
C LYS A 138 -3.75 12.00 13.90
N ARG A 139 -2.67 11.51 13.28
CA ARG A 139 -2.01 10.26 13.66
C ARG A 139 -1.41 10.35 15.06
N ALA A 140 -0.75 11.45 15.39
CA ALA A 140 -0.20 11.70 16.71
C ALA A 140 -1.31 11.73 17.79
N ASP A 141 -2.43 12.42 17.52
CA ASP A 141 -3.58 12.45 18.44
C ASP A 141 -4.19 11.06 18.65
N MET A 142 -4.24 10.23 17.60
CA MET A 142 -4.71 8.85 17.68
C MET A 142 -3.77 7.98 18.52
N LEU A 143 -2.46 8.03 18.26
CA LEU A 143 -1.45 7.31 19.03
C LEU A 143 -1.44 7.74 20.50
N GLN A 144 -1.64 9.02 20.78
CA GLN A 144 -1.77 9.53 22.15
C GLN A 144 -2.98 8.92 22.87
N LYS A 145 -4.14 8.84 22.19
CA LYS A 145 -5.35 8.20 22.73
C LYS A 145 -5.15 6.71 22.97
N GLU A 146 -4.51 6.00 22.04
CA GLU A 146 -4.18 4.58 22.21
C GLU A 146 -3.24 4.34 23.39
N ARG A 147 -2.23 5.19 23.56
CA ARG A 147 -1.32 5.14 24.70
C ARG A 147 -2.05 5.37 26.02
N ASP A 148 -2.93 6.37 26.08
CA ASP A 148 -3.71 6.67 27.29
C ASP A 148 -4.72 5.55 27.61
N HIS A 149 -5.33 4.96 26.58
CA HIS A 149 -6.18 3.78 26.72
C HIS A 149 -5.39 2.58 27.26
N GLY A 150 -4.24 2.25 26.67
CA GLY A 150 -3.35 1.20 27.14
C GLY A 150 -2.86 1.41 28.57
N ARG A 151 -2.56 2.66 28.97
CA ARG A 151 -2.22 3.02 30.35
C ARG A 151 -3.37 2.78 31.32
N SER A 152 -4.61 3.12 30.93
CA SER A 152 -5.81 2.86 31.72
C SER A 152 -6.02 1.36 31.93
N ASP A 153 -5.86 0.56 30.87
CA ASP A 153 -6.06 -0.89 30.92
C ASP A 153 -4.96 -1.61 31.69
N LEU A 154 -3.71 -1.14 31.59
CA LEU A 154 -2.62 -1.62 32.44
C LEU A 154 -2.91 -1.36 33.92
N SER A 155 -3.43 -0.17 34.25
CA SER A 155 -3.81 0.17 35.63
C SER A 155 -4.93 -0.74 36.17
N LYS A 156 -5.97 -1.01 35.36
CA LYS A 156 -7.04 -1.96 35.71
C LYS A 156 -6.50 -3.38 35.90
N THR A 157 -5.65 -3.84 34.98
CA THR A 157 -5.02 -5.16 35.03
C THR A 157 -4.17 -5.31 36.29
N THR A 158 -3.38 -4.29 36.63
CA THR A 158 -2.56 -4.25 37.85
C THR A 158 -3.45 -4.33 39.10
N THR A 159 -4.56 -3.58 39.13
CA THR A 159 -5.51 -3.63 40.25
C THR A 159 -6.16 -5.01 40.41
N ILE A 160 -6.53 -5.68 39.30
CA ILE A 160 -7.10 -7.03 39.33
C ILE A 160 -6.04 -8.04 39.80
N LYS A 161 -4.80 -7.92 39.31
CA LYS A 161 -3.67 -8.75 39.74
C LYS A 161 -3.47 -8.63 41.26
N GLU A 162 -3.42 -7.41 41.81
CA GLU A 162 -3.28 -7.19 43.25
C GLU A 162 -4.42 -7.81 44.06
N LYS A 163 -5.67 -7.76 43.56
CA LYS A 163 -6.82 -8.40 44.20
C LYS A 163 -6.71 -9.93 44.18
N LEU A 164 -6.30 -10.50 43.06
CA LEU A 164 -6.09 -11.96 42.93
C LEU A 164 -4.94 -12.44 43.82
N GLU A 165 -3.83 -11.70 43.88
CA GLU A 165 -2.72 -12.03 44.77
C GLU A 165 -3.13 -12.00 46.25
N LYS A 166 -3.94 -11.01 46.65
CA LYS A 166 -4.51 -10.96 48.01
C LYS A 166 -5.40 -12.16 48.29
N LEU A 167 -6.32 -12.48 47.38
CA LEU A 167 -7.21 -13.63 47.51
C LEU A 167 -6.42 -14.95 47.59
N CYS A 168 -5.38 -15.13 46.78
CA CYS A 168 -4.50 -16.29 46.84
C CYS A 168 -3.78 -16.40 48.19
N ARG A 169 -3.27 -15.29 48.74
CA ARG A 169 -2.63 -15.27 50.07
C ARG A 169 -3.62 -15.60 51.19
N GLU A 170 -4.84 -15.06 51.13
CA GLU A 170 -5.90 -15.36 52.10
C GLU A 170 -6.33 -16.83 52.02
N LEU A 171 -6.56 -17.35 50.83
CA LEU A 171 -6.91 -18.76 50.61
C LEU A 171 -5.81 -19.70 51.12
N GLN A 172 -4.54 -19.35 50.89
CA GLN A 172 -3.41 -20.13 51.40
C GLN A 172 -3.33 -20.09 52.93
N LYS A 173 -3.62 -18.92 53.54
CA LYS A 173 -3.69 -18.77 54.99
C LYS A 173 -4.82 -19.60 55.60
N ASP A 174 -6.01 -19.58 55.00
CA ASP A 174 -7.15 -20.39 55.45
C ASP A 174 -6.90 -21.89 55.26
N ASN A 175 -6.28 -22.31 54.15
CA ASN A 175 -5.92 -23.72 53.94
C ASN A 175 -4.95 -24.21 55.03
N ASN A 176 -3.95 -23.40 55.38
CA ASN A 176 -3.01 -23.72 56.47
C ASN A 176 -3.72 -23.75 57.84
N ARG A 177 -4.65 -22.83 58.09
CA ARG A 177 -5.48 -22.81 59.31
C ARG A 177 -6.32 -24.07 59.43
N LEU A 178 -7.03 -24.45 58.36
CA LEU A 178 -7.86 -25.67 58.34
C LEU A 178 -7.02 -26.94 58.49
N LYS A 179 -5.83 -27.01 57.90
CA LYS A 179 -4.89 -28.12 58.13
C LYS A 179 -4.47 -28.23 59.59
N ALA A 180 -4.18 -27.10 60.23
CA ALA A 180 -3.82 -27.08 61.65
C ALA A 180 -5.00 -27.50 62.54
N GLU A 181 -6.20 -26.98 62.28
CA GLU A 181 -7.42 -27.33 63.02
C GLU A 181 -7.78 -28.82 62.86
N ASN A 182 -7.70 -29.36 61.64
CA ASN A 182 -7.95 -30.78 61.39
C ASN A 182 -6.93 -31.66 62.12
N LYS A 183 -5.65 -31.28 62.12
CA LYS A 183 -4.63 -31.98 62.91
C LYS A 183 -4.96 -31.95 64.41
N THR A 184 -5.34 -30.79 64.96
CA THR A 184 -5.74 -30.66 66.36
C THR A 184 -6.96 -31.54 66.69
N LEU A 185 -7.97 -31.58 65.82
CA LEU A 185 -9.14 -32.44 65.99
C LEU A 185 -8.76 -33.92 65.97
N GLN A 186 -7.89 -34.33 65.05
CA GLN A 186 -7.41 -35.70 64.96
C GLN A 186 -6.60 -36.10 66.20
N ASP A 187 -5.78 -35.20 66.73
CA ASP A 187 -5.02 -35.45 67.96
C ASP A 187 -5.97 -35.54 69.17
N ALA A 188 -6.98 -34.67 69.26
CA ALA A 188 -8.02 -34.75 70.30
C ALA A 188 -8.86 -36.03 70.22
N GLU A 189 -9.16 -36.53 69.02
CA GLU A 189 -9.86 -37.80 68.79
C GLU A 189 -9.02 -38.99 69.29
N LYS A 190 -7.71 -39.01 68.97
CA LYS A 190 -6.78 -40.04 69.49
C LYS A 190 -6.71 -40.02 71.02
N ASP A 191 -6.58 -38.83 71.61
CA ASP A 191 -6.55 -38.69 73.08
C ASP A 191 -7.87 -39.17 73.70
N ASN A 192 -9.01 -38.91 73.05
CA ASN A 192 -10.31 -39.40 73.49
C ASN A 192 -10.41 -40.93 73.42
N HIS A 193 -9.93 -41.55 72.33
CA HIS A 193 -9.85 -43.00 72.21
C HIS A 193 -8.99 -43.63 73.29
N ILE A 194 -7.80 -43.08 73.55
CA ILE A 194 -6.91 -43.55 74.62
C ILE A 194 -7.61 -43.43 75.99
N ALA A 195 -8.30 -42.31 76.24
CA ALA A 195 -9.05 -42.12 77.47
C ALA A 195 -10.19 -43.15 77.63
N TRP A 196 -10.89 -43.49 76.55
CA TRP A 196 -11.91 -44.55 76.55
C TRP A 196 -11.31 -45.93 76.76
N ASP A 197 -10.21 -46.28 76.10
CA ASP A 197 -9.50 -47.54 76.30
C ASP A 197 -9.07 -47.71 77.76
N ASN A 198 -8.59 -46.64 78.39
CA ASN A 198 -8.25 -46.63 79.82
C ASN A 198 -9.49 -46.83 80.71
N LYS A 199 -10.62 -46.19 80.39
CA LYS A 199 -11.89 -46.43 81.09
C LYS A 199 -12.37 -47.87 80.92
N PHE A 200 -12.28 -48.44 79.72
CA PHE A 200 -12.64 -49.83 79.48
C PHE A 200 -11.74 -50.78 80.28
N LYS A 201 -10.42 -50.56 80.29
CA LYS A 201 -9.48 -51.31 81.14
C LYS A 201 -9.85 -51.20 82.62
N GLN A 202 -10.23 -50.01 83.09
CA GLN A 202 -10.67 -49.80 84.47
C GLN A 202 -11.95 -50.57 84.78
N VAL A 203 -12.94 -50.56 83.89
CA VAL A 203 -14.18 -51.34 84.05
C VAL A 203 -13.88 -52.83 84.04
N LEU A 204 -13.02 -53.31 83.14
CA LEU A 204 -12.59 -54.71 83.11
C LEU A 204 -11.90 -55.11 84.41
N TRP A 205 -11.03 -54.25 84.94
CA TRP A 205 -10.37 -54.47 86.24
C TRP A 205 -11.37 -54.49 87.40
N GLN A 206 -12.37 -53.59 87.39
CA GLN A 206 -13.46 -53.62 88.38
C GLN A 206 -14.29 -54.91 88.26
N LEU A 207 -14.60 -55.37 87.05
CA LEU A 207 -15.31 -56.63 86.81
C LEU A 207 -14.49 -57.84 87.26
N GLU A 208 -13.17 -57.82 87.04
CA GLU A 208 -12.24 -58.83 87.56
C GLU A 208 -12.22 -58.82 89.09
N GLY A 209 -12.19 -57.64 89.74
CA GLY A 209 -12.33 -57.53 91.19
C GLY A 209 -13.69 -58.02 91.72
N ILE A 210 -14.78 -57.83 90.98
CA ILE A 210 -16.09 -58.41 91.31
C ILE A 210 -16.09 -59.93 91.13
N GLN A 211 -15.42 -60.44 90.10
CA GLN A 211 -15.25 -61.87 89.85
C GLN A 211 -14.41 -62.52 90.97
N ASP A 212 -13.34 -61.87 91.42
CA ASP A 212 -12.51 -62.28 92.57
C ASP A 212 -13.31 -62.25 93.88
N ALA A 213 -14.12 -61.21 94.09
CA ALA A 213 -15.07 -61.14 95.20
C ALA A 213 -16.17 -62.22 95.13
N LYS A 214 -16.48 -62.75 93.94
CA LYS A 214 -17.40 -63.87 93.73
C LYS A 214 -16.73 -65.23 93.99
N GLU A 215 -15.44 -65.37 93.70
CA GLU A 215 -14.63 -66.55 94.05
C GLU A 215 -14.32 -66.62 95.56
N ASN A 216 -14.33 -65.49 96.27
CA ASN A 216 -14.15 -65.43 97.72
C ASN A 216 -15.30 -64.66 98.42
N PRO A 217 -16.45 -65.32 98.68
CA PRO A 217 -17.65 -64.65 99.15
C PRO A 217 -17.52 -64.22 100.62
N GLN A 218 -17.30 -62.92 100.86
CA GLN A 218 -17.56 -62.30 102.15
C GLN A 218 -19.08 -62.20 102.34
N ALA A 219 -19.57 -62.88 103.37
CA ALA A 219 -20.99 -62.99 103.70
C ALA A 219 -21.58 -61.60 104.02
N GLN A 220 -22.46 -61.11 103.14
CA GLN A 220 -23.27 -59.91 103.39
C GLN A 220 -24.74 -60.34 103.56
N VAL A 221 -25.22 -60.18 104.78
CA VAL A 221 -26.59 -60.49 105.21
C VAL A 221 -27.52 -59.36 104.76
N VAL A 222 -28.48 -59.67 103.89
CA VAL A 222 -29.52 -58.73 103.39
C VAL A 222 -30.71 -58.72 104.36
N GLN A 223 -31.04 -57.54 104.88
CA GLN A 223 -32.30 -57.24 105.58
C GLN A 223 -33.36 -56.79 104.56
N VAL A 224 -34.44 -57.56 104.42
CA VAL A 224 -35.42 -57.52 103.32
C VAL A 224 -36.54 -56.47 103.52
N GLU A 225 -36.46 -55.55 104.49
CA GLU A 225 -37.57 -54.63 104.79
C GLU A 225 -37.41 -53.19 104.27
N VAL A 226 -36.28 -52.84 103.62
CA VAL A 226 -36.07 -51.51 103.00
C VAL A 226 -36.15 -51.55 101.45
N ASP A 227 -36.17 -52.75 100.86
CA ASP A 227 -36.05 -52.96 99.41
C ASP A 227 -37.24 -52.40 98.60
N GLU A 228 -38.46 -52.41 99.14
CA GLU A 228 -39.63 -51.87 98.42
C GLU A 228 -39.63 -50.34 98.34
N LEU A 229 -39.15 -49.66 99.40
CA LEU A 229 -39.00 -48.21 99.40
C LEU A 229 -37.84 -47.78 98.47
N TYR A 230 -36.74 -48.53 98.48
CA TYR A 230 -35.63 -48.31 97.54
C TYR A 230 -36.04 -48.61 96.09
N ALA A 231 -36.86 -49.63 95.83
CA ALA A 231 -37.39 -49.93 94.51
C ALA A 231 -38.32 -48.82 94.00
N PHE A 232 -39.19 -48.27 94.85
CA PHE A 232 -40.04 -47.13 94.51
C PHE A 232 -39.23 -45.85 94.25
N ILE A 233 -38.22 -45.57 95.09
CA ILE A 233 -37.29 -44.45 94.87
C ILE A 233 -36.47 -44.66 93.59
N ALA A 234 -36.04 -45.89 93.29
CA ALA A 234 -35.31 -46.23 92.07
C ALA A 234 -36.18 -46.02 90.82
N GLN A 235 -37.43 -46.49 90.82
CA GLN A 235 -38.37 -46.28 89.71
C GLN A 235 -38.70 -44.79 89.50
N MET A 236 -38.89 -44.03 90.59
CA MET A 236 -39.08 -42.59 90.51
C MET A 236 -37.84 -41.88 89.96
N THR A 237 -36.63 -42.34 90.34
CA THR A 237 -35.36 -41.80 89.85
C THR A 237 -35.15 -42.12 88.38
N GLU A 238 -35.50 -43.33 87.94
CA GLU A 238 -35.45 -43.75 86.54
C GLU A 238 -36.46 -43.00 85.67
N MET A 239 -37.69 -42.79 86.15
CA MET A 239 -38.68 -41.97 85.45
C MET A 239 -38.20 -40.51 85.31
N LYS A 240 -37.58 -39.93 86.35
CA LYS A 240 -36.97 -38.60 86.27
C LYS A 240 -35.80 -38.56 85.29
N ALA A 241 -34.94 -39.57 85.28
CA ALA A 241 -33.83 -39.70 84.34
C ALA A 241 -34.33 -39.84 82.88
N ASN A 242 -35.39 -40.62 82.66
CA ASN A 242 -36.03 -40.80 81.36
C ASN A 242 -36.69 -39.49 80.88
N ASN A 243 -37.38 -38.77 81.76
CA ASN A 243 -37.94 -37.46 81.42
C ASN A 243 -36.85 -36.43 81.07
N PHE A 244 -35.76 -36.42 81.84
CA PHE A 244 -34.60 -35.57 81.56
C PHE A 244 -33.94 -35.90 80.23
N SER A 245 -33.70 -37.19 79.96
CA SER A 245 -33.17 -37.69 78.68
C SER A 245 -34.09 -37.30 77.51
N PHE A 246 -35.39 -37.42 77.67
CA PHE A 246 -36.37 -37.05 76.66
C PHE A 246 -36.37 -35.55 76.36
N ARG A 247 -36.31 -34.70 77.41
CA ARG A 247 -36.15 -33.24 77.25
C ARG A 247 -34.85 -32.90 76.53
N GLN A 248 -33.75 -33.57 76.87
CA GLN A 248 -32.46 -33.35 76.22
C GLN A 248 -32.48 -33.76 74.75
N ARG A 249 -33.11 -34.88 74.41
CA ARG A 249 -33.28 -35.33 73.02
C ARG A 249 -34.14 -34.36 72.20
N PHE A 250 -35.22 -33.84 72.77
CA PHE A 250 -36.03 -32.82 72.08
C PHE A 250 -35.27 -31.51 71.89
N LYS A 251 -34.51 -31.08 72.89
CA LYS A 251 -33.66 -29.90 72.77
C LYS A 251 -32.62 -30.09 71.66
N SER A 252 -31.92 -31.23 71.62
CA SER A 252 -30.96 -31.52 70.55
C SER A 252 -31.62 -31.61 69.17
N LEU A 253 -32.86 -32.12 69.10
CA LEU A 253 -33.59 -32.18 67.85
C LEU A 253 -33.88 -30.78 67.31
N ILE A 254 -34.37 -29.87 68.17
CA ILE A 254 -34.63 -28.47 67.81
C ILE A 254 -33.33 -27.80 67.33
N GLU A 255 -32.24 -27.93 68.09
CA GLU A 255 -30.93 -27.37 67.72
C GLU A 255 -30.44 -27.92 66.37
N GLN A 256 -30.63 -29.20 66.08
CA GLN A 256 -30.32 -29.79 64.77
C GLN A 256 -31.17 -29.22 63.64
N TYR A 257 -32.47 -29.00 63.87
CA TYR A 257 -33.35 -28.36 62.88
C TYR A 257 -32.92 -26.91 62.58
N GLU A 258 -32.59 -26.13 63.61
CA GLU A 258 -32.10 -24.76 63.47
C GLU A 258 -30.77 -24.71 62.71
N LEU A 259 -29.83 -25.60 63.05
CA LEU A 259 -28.55 -25.72 62.34
C LEU A 259 -28.74 -26.11 60.88
N ARG A 260 -29.66 -27.05 60.59
CA ARG A 260 -29.99 -27.45 59.22
C ARG A 260 -30.58 -26.29 58.43
N GLU A 261 -31.47 -25.50 59.02
CA GLU A 261 -32.11 -24.36 58.37
C GLU A 261 -31.11 -23.22 58.09
N LEU A 262 -30.19 -22.97 59.02
CA LEU A 262 -29.06 -22.05 58.82
C LEU A 262 -28.14 -22.55 57.69
N HIS A 263 -27.85 -23.85 57.65
CA HIS A 263 -27.06 -24.45 56.58
C HIS A 263 -27.72 -24.27 55.21
N PHE A 264 -29.02 -24.50 55.09
CA PHE A 264 -29.75 -24.28 53.83
C PHE A 264 -29.75 -22.81 53.40
N HIS A 265 -29.91 -21.86 54.33
CA HIS A 265 -29.80 -20.44 54.01
C HIS A 265 -28.41 -20.08 53.50
N SER A 266 -27.35 -20.58 54.15
CA SER A 266 -25.98 -20.38 53.68
C SER A 266 -25.75 -20.99 52.31
N LEU A 267 -26.23 -22.20 52.07
CA LEU A 267 -26.08 -22.90 50.79
C LEU A 267 -26.79 -22.16 49.66
N LEU A 268 -28.02 -21.69 49.90
CA LEU A 268 -28.78 -20.91 48.93
C LEU A 268 -28.04 -19.62 48.56
N ARG A 269 -27.51 -18.89 49.56
CA ARG A 269 -26.71 -17.70 49.34
C ARG A 269 -25.45 -17.98 48.50
N THR A 270 -24.78 -19.10 48.75
CA THR A 270 -23.63 -19.52 47.92
C THR A 270 -24.06 -19.78 46.49
N LYS A 271 -25.18 -20.46 46.26
CA LYS A 271 -25.71 -20.71 44.91
C LYS A 271 -26.14 -19.44 44.19
N GLU A 272 -26.75 -18.49 44.87
CA GLU A 272 -27.06 -17.17 44.31
C GLU A 272 -25.78 -16.43 43.87
N LEU A 273 -24.72 -16.47 44.67
CA LEU A 273 -23.43 -15.87 44.31
C LEU A 273 -22.77 -16.58 43.13
N GLU A 274 -22.81 -17.92 43.07
CA GLU A 274 -22.31 -18.70 41.92
C GLU A 274 -23.02 -18.31 40.61
N VAL A 275 -24.34 -18.14 40.67
CA VAL A 275 -25.15 -17.68 39.51
C VAL A 275 -24.75 -16.26 39.12
N GLN A 276 -24.64 -15.33 40.06
CA GLN A 276 -24.23 -13.95 39.76
C GLN A 276 -22.84 -13.88 39.13
N VAL A 277 -21.87 -14.65 39.63
CA VAL A 277 -20.52 -14.71 39.04
C VAL A 277 -20.58 -15.28 37.63
N SER A 278 -21.38 -16.33 37.41
CA SER A 278 -21.54 -16.96 36.10
C SER A 278 -22.18 -16.01 35.09
N MET A 279 -23.22 -15.27 35.49
CA MET A 279 -23.84 -14.23 34.68
C MET A 279 -22.85 -13.10 34.35
N GLY A 280 -22.09 -12.62 35.34
CA GLY A 280 -21.09 -11.58 35.12
C GLY A 280 -19.96 -12.02 34.16
N ARG A 281 -19.55 -13.30 34.21
CA ARG A 281 -18.60 -13.88 33.25
C ARG A 281 -19.20 -13.95 31.85
N TYR A 282 -20.44 -14.41 31.73
CA TYR A 282 -21.16 -14.47 30.46
C TYR A 282 -21.31 -13.08 29.81
N ASP A 283 -21.75 -12.08 30.55
CA ASP A 283 -21.91 -10.72 30.04
C ASP A 283 -20.59 -10.10 29.59
N ARG A 284 -19.49 -10.39 30.32
CA ARG A 284 -18.15 -9.96 29.92
C ARG A 284 -17.72 -10.62 28.61
N GLU A 285 -17.89 -11.94 28.49
CA GLU A 285 -17.50 -12.69 27.29
C GLU A 285 -18.32 -12.25 26.08
N LYS A 286 -19.65 -12.09 26.27
CA LYS A 286 -20.55 -11.56 25.25
C LYS A 286 -20.11 -10.19 24.76
N LYS A 287 -19.81 -9.26 25.67
CA LYS A 287 -19.33 -7.91 25.32
C LYS A 287 -17.98 -7.94 24.59
N GLN A 288 -17.09 -8.86 24.98
CA GLN A 288 -15.81 -9.04 24.30
C GLN A 288 -16.00 -9.60 22.88
N ALA A 289 -16.88 -10.58 22.69
CA ALA A 289 -17.23 -11.12 21.39
C ALA A 289 -17.88 -10.05 20.48
N GLU A 290 -18.80 -9.24 20.99
CA GLU A 290 -19.42 -8.13 20.24
C GLU A 290 -18.38 -7.08 19.82
N ALA A 291 -17.41 -6.77 20.68
CA ALA A 291 -16.31 -5.87 20.36
C ALA A 291 -15.40 -6.43 19.26
N GLU A 292 -15.05 -7.72 19.32
CA GLU A 292 -14.27 -8.39 18.29
C GLU A 292 -15.01 -8.47 16.94
N VAL A 293 -16.32 -8.74 16.94
CA VAL A 293 -17.15 -8.70 15.72
C VAL A 293 -17.15 -7.30 15.12
N THR A 294 -17.27 -6.26 15.94
CA THR A 294 -17.24 -4.86 15.47
C THR A 294 -15.88 -4.51 14.88
N ARG A 295 -14.78 -4.92 15.54
CA ARG A 295 -13.41 -4.73 15.06
C ARG A 295 -13.18 -5.45 13.73
N SER A 296 -13.64 -6.70 13.63
CA SER A 296 -13.56 -7.51 12.42
C SER A 296 -14.31 -6.86 11.26
N ARG A 297 -15.54 -6.35 11.48
CA ARG A 297 -16.29 -5.60 10.46
C ARG A 297 -15.56 -4.34 9.99
N ALA A 298 -14.96 -3.59 10.91
CA ALA A 298 -14.19 -2.39 10.57
C ALA A 298 -12.95 -2.72 9.74
N LEU A 299 -12.18 -3.75 10.14
CA LEU A 299 -11.01 -4.23 9.38
C LEU A 299 -11.41 -4.76 8.00
N ASN A 300 -12.50 -5.52 7.89
CA ASN A 300 -12.99 -6.03 6.62
C ASN A 300 -13.38 -4.87 5.66
N SER A 301 -14.10 -3.87 6.16
CA SER A 301 -14.41 -2.65 5.39
C SER A 301 -13.15 -1.90 4.92
N GLN A 302 -12.13 -1.82 5.77
CA GLN A 302 -10.84 -1.23 5.41
C GLN A 302 -10.14 -2.02 4.29
N VAL A 303 -10.08 -3.35 4.41
CA VAL A 303 -9.49 -4.24 3.39
C VAL A 303 -10.23 -4.11 2.06
N LEU A 304 -11.56 -4.07 2.07
CA LEU A 304 -12.37 -3.86 0.86
C LEU A 304 -12.09 -2.50 0.21
N THR A 305 -11.93 -1.45 1.04
CA THR A 305 -11.57 -0.11 0.54
C THR A 305 -10.20 -0.15 -0.12
N PHE A 306 -9.18 -0.73 0.51
CA PHE A 306 -7.84 -0.83 -0.06
C PHE A 306 -7.80 -1.68 -1.33
N SER A 307 -8.50 -2.80 -1.36
CA SER A 307 -8.62 -3.64 -2.55
C SER A 307 -9.27 -2.88 -3.72
N LYS A 308 -10.32 -2.10 -3.46
CA LYS A 308 -10.92 -1.23 -4.48
C LYS A 308 -9.94 -0.17 -4.99
N THR A 309 -9.21 0.49 -4.10
CA THR A 309 -8.22 1.51 -4.52
C THR A 309 -7.06 0.89 -5.29
N GLU A 310 -6.62 -0.30 -4.92
CA GLU A 310 -5.59 -1.03 -5.65
C GLU A 310 -6.05 -1.40 -7.06
N SER A 311 -7.27 -1.91 -7.19
CA SER A 311 -7.87 -2.24 -8.49
C SER A 311 -7.96 -1.01 -9.40
N GLU A 312 -8.34 0.14 -8.85
CA GLU A 312 -8.41 1.40 -9.58
C GLU A 312 -7.01 1.87 -10.05
N LEU A 313 -5.99 1.78 -9.19
CA LEU A 313 -4.62 2.14 -9.54
C LEU A 313 -4.04 1.20 -10.60
N ARG A 314 -4.32 -0.11 -10.51
CA ARG A 314 -3.93 -1.09 -11.55
C ARG A 314 -4.62 -0.77 -12.89
N ASN A 315 -5.89 -0.37 -12.87
CA ASN A 315 -6.60 0.03 -14.08
C ASN A 315 -5.98 1.30 -14.70
N GLN A 316 -5.66 2.30 -13.89
CA GLN A 316 -4.96 3.51 -14.35
C GLN A 316 -3.58 3.18 -14.94
N LEU A 317 -2.82 2.28 -14.31
CA LEU A 317 -1.53 1.82 -14.84
C LEU A 317 -1.70 1.18 -16.22
N ASN A 318 -2.68 0.29 -16.39
CA ASN A 318 -2.96 -0.33 -17.68
C ASN A 318 -3.32 0.70 -18.75
N ILE A 319 -4.15 1.69 -18.43
CA ILE A 319 -4.47 2.80 -19.34
C ILE A 319 -3.22 3.58 -19.73
N TYR A 320 -2.29 3.83 -18.79
CA TYR A 320 -1.04 4.50 -19.12
C TYR A 320 -0.13 3.65 -20.01
N VAL A 321 -0.06 2.34 -19.79
CA VAL A 321 0.66 1.41 -20.66
C VAL A 321 0.08 1.44 -22.08
N GLU A 322 -1.25 1.41 -22.23
CA GLU A 322 -1.92 1.51 -23.53
C GLU A 322 -1.65 2.85 -24.22
N LYS A 323 -1.69 3.96 -23.47
CA LYS A 323 -1.33 5.28 -24.01
C LYS A 323 0.12 5.35 -24.45
N PHE A 324 1.02 4.70 -23.72
CA PHE A 324 2.44 4.67 -24.08
C PHE A 324 2.65 3.90 -25.39
N LYS A 325 2.01 2.73 -25.54
CA LYS A 325 1.98 1.99 -26.80
C LYS A 325 1.41 2.82 -27.95
N GLN A 326 0.35 3.58 -27.72
CA GLN A 326 -0.22 4.45 -28.75
C GLN A 326 0.76 5.54 -29.20
N VAL A 327 1.52 6.13 -28.27
CA VAL A 327 2.55 7.12 -28.61
C VAL A 327 3.70 6.48 -29.39
N GLU A 328 4.16 5.31 -28.94
CA GLU A 328 5.17 4.50 -29.63
C GLU A 328 4.74 4.16 -31.06
N ASP A 329 3.51 3.65 -31.25
CA ASP A 329 2.94 3.36 -32.57
C ASP A 329 2.84 4.61 -33.45
N THR A 330 2.44 5.75 -32.87
CA THR A 330 2.37 7.01 -33.62
C THR A 330 3.76 7.49 -34.04
N LEU A 331 4.74 7.33 -33.16
CA LEU A 331 6.13 7.71 -33.43
C LEU A 331 6.73 6.81 -34.52
N ASN A 332 6.50 5.50 -34.45
CA ASN A 332 6.91 4.55 -35.47
C ASN A 332 6.25 4.85 -36.83
N ASN A 333 4.94 5.07 -36.87
CA ASN A 333 4.23 5.49 -38.09
C ASN A 333 4.80 6.80 -38.66
N SER A 334 5.15 7.76 -37.79
CA SER A 334 5.74 9.02 -38.23
C SER A 334 7.15 8.85 -38.78
N ASN A 335 7.96 7.97 -38.18
CA ASN A 335 9.30 7.62 -38.69
C ASN A 335 9.22 6.97 -40.06
N ASP A 336 8.29 6.03 -40.26
CA ASP A 336 8.05 5.40 -41.57
C ASP A 336 7.67 6.45 -42.63
N LEU A 337 6.79 7.40 -42.28
CA LEU A 337 6.41 8.49 -43.17
C LEU A 337 7.58 9.41 -43.51
N PHE A 338 8.47 9.68 -42.55
CA PHE A 338 9.70 10.43 -42.82
C PHE A 338 10.64 9.68 -43.76
N LEU A 339 10.77 8.36 -43.60
CA LEU A 339 11.56 7.52 -44.49
C LEU A 339 10.97 7.51 -45.90
N THR A 340 9.65 7.41 -46.06
CA THR A 340 9.01 7.50 -47.38
C THR A 340 9.23 8.87 -48.02
N PHE A 341 9.05 9.97 -47.28
CA PHE A 341 9.32 11.30 -47.82
C PHE A 341 10.77 11.49 -48.23
N ARG A 342 11.72 10.97 -47.43
CA ARG A 342 13.14 11.01 -47.77
C ARG A 342 13.41 10.26 -49.08
N LYS A 343 12.84 9.07 -49.23
CA LYS A 343 12.95 8.28 -50.46
C LYS A 343 12.33 9.00 -51.67
N GLU A 344 11.13 9.56 -51.52
CA GLU A 344 10.47 10.34 -52.58
C GLU A 344 11.27 11.59 -52.96
N MET A 345 11.84 12.31 -51.98
CA MET A 345 12.72 13.46 -52.25
C MET A 345 13.99 13.03 -53.00
N GLU A 346 14.60 11.90 -52.66
CA GLU A 346 15.73 11.35 -53.40
C GLU A 346 15.36 10.97 -54.84
N GLU A 347 14.21 10.32 -55.03
CA GLU A 347 13.69 9.96 -56.36
C GLU A 347 13.38 11.20 -57.20
N MET A 348 12.74 12.20 -56.61
CA MET A 348 12.50 13.49 -57.25
C MET A 348 13.80 14.19 -57.62
N SER A 349 14.80 14.20 -56.73
CA SER A 349 16.11 14.78 -57.02
C SER A 349 16.83 14.04 -58.16
N LYS A 350 16.74 12.70 -58.20
CA LYS A 350 17.24 11.88 -59.32
C LYS A 350 16.50 12.19 -60.63
N LYS A 351 15.16 12.34 -60.58
CA LYS A 351 14.33 12.70 -61.74
C LYS A 351 14.68 14.08 -62.28
N THR A 352 14.85 15.08 -61.41
CA THR A 352 15.29 16.43 -61.80
C THR A 352 16.63 16.37 -62.53
N LYS A 353 17.63 15.66 -61.98
CA LYS A 353 18.94 15.49 -62.65
C LYS A 353 18.83 14.79 -64.01
N ARG A 354 17.93 13.82 -64.17
CA ARG A 354 17.68 13.15 -65.47
C ARG A 354 17.07 14.12 -66.49
N LEU A 355 16.05 14.88 -66.09
CA LEU A 355 15.40 15.87 -66.95
C LEU A 355 16.35 17.01 -67.35
N GLU A 356 17.22 17.47 -66.45
CA GLU A 356 18.26 18.44 -66.77
C GLU A 356 19.25 17.91 -67.82
N LYS A 357 19.69 16.64 -67.69
CA LYS A 357 20.53 15.97 -68.69
C LYS A 357 19.83 15.82 -70.03
N GLU A 358 18.55 15.44 -70.04
CA GLU A 358 17.76 15.33 -71.27
C GLU A 358 17.58 16.69 -71.94
N ASN A 359 17.24 17.73 -71.16
CA ASN A 359 17.06 19.10 -71.66
C ASN A 359 18.35 19.64 -72.29
N THR A 360 19.50 19.50 -71.60
CA THR A 360 20.80 19.88 -72.18
C THR A 360 21.13 19.10 -73.45
N ASN A 361 20.77 17.81 -73.52
CA ASN A 361 20.96 17.01 -74.72
C ASN A 361 20.05 17.46 -75.89
N LEU A 362 18.79 17.80 -75.60
CA LEU A 362 17.86 18.37 -76.57
C LEU A 362 18.37 19.72 -77.10
N THR A 363 18.89 20.59 -76.24
CA THR A 363 19.55 21.84 -76.66
C THR A 363 20.71 21.56 -77.61
N ARG A 364 21.61 20.62 -77.26
CA ARG A 364 22.72 20.22 -78.15
C ARG A 364 22.23 19.68 -79.50
N LYS A 365 21.20 18.83 -79.50
CA LYS A 365 20.62 18.29 -80.75
C LYS A 365 19.98 19.39 -81.59
N HIS A 366 19.27 20.31 -80.96
CA HIS A 366 18.67 21.47 -81.61
C HIS A 366 19.75 22.35 -82.25
N ASP A 367 20.81 22.68 -81.51
CA ASP A 367 21.92 23.50 -82.02
C ASP A 367 22.67 22.81 -83.16
N LEU A 368 22.90 21.50 -83.05
CA LEU A 368 23.50 20.70 -84.11
C LEU A 368 22.62 20.67 -85.37
N THR A 369 21.30 20.52 -85.20
CA THR A 369 20.34 20.53 -86.31
C THR A 369 20.32 21.90 -86.99
N ASN A 370 20.29 22.99 -86.22
CA ASN A 370 20.39 24.35 -86.75
C ASN A 370 21.71 24.57 -87.50
N GLN A 371 22.82 24.07 -86.97
CA GLN A 371 24.12 24.12 -87.65
C GLN A 371 24.11 23.36 -88.98
N ASN A 372 23.49 22.18 -89.04
CA ASN A 372 23.34 21.41 -90.28
C ASN A 372 22.44 22.11 -91.29
N ILE A 373 21.33 22.72 -90.84
CA ILE A 373 20.44 23.51 -91.71
C ILE A 373 21.19 24.70 -92.31
N LEU A 374 21.99 25.41 -91.50
CA LEU A 374 22.83 26.51 -92.00
C LEU A 374 23.83 26.03 -93.05
N LYS A 375 24.54 24.93 -92.81
CA LYS A 375 25.45 24.32 -93.80
C LYS A 375 24.73 23.94 -95.09
N MET A 376 23.58 23.27 -95.02
CA MET A 376 22.78 22.93 -96.20
C MET A 376 22.31 24.19 -96.95
N ALA A 377 21.95 25.27 -96.23
CA ALA A 377 21.57 26.53 -96.84
C ALA A 377 22.76 27.20 -97.54
N GLU A 378 23.96 27.17 -96.95
CA GLU A 378 25.21 27.64 -97.55
C GLU A 378 25.57 26.83 -98.81
N GLU A 379 25.53 25.48 -98.73
CA GLU A 379 25.77 24.58 -99.86
C GLU A 379 24.78 24.81 -101.00
N ARG A 380 23.48 24.96 -100.70
CA ARG A 380 22.45 25.27 -101.68
C ARG A 380 22.70 26.64 -102.34
N THR A 381 23.12 27.63 -101.55
CA THR A 381 23.43 28.98 -102.06
C THR A 381 24.61 28.91 -103.03
N LYS A 382 25.67 28.21 -102.65
CA LYS A 382 26.85 27.96 -103.51
C LYS A 382 26.49 27.20 -104.79
N ALA A 383 25.72 26.11 -104.70
CA ALA A 383 25.27 25.36 -105.87
C ALA A 383 24.41 26.22 -106.81
N ASN A 384 23.59 27.12 -106.28
CA ASN A 384 22.79 28.04 -107.06
C ASN A 384 23.65 29.12 -107.75
N GLU A 385 24.71 29.60 -107.09
CA GLU A 385 25.71 30.48 -107.71
C GLU A 385 26.46 29.78 -108.85
N ASP A 386 26.89 28.53 -108.64
CA ASP A 386 27.54 27.70 -109.66
C ASP A 386 26.61 27.42 -110.85
N LEU A 387 25.34 27.09 -110.58
CA LEU A 387 24.31 26.92 -111.62
C LEU A 387 24.11 28.20 -112.44
N LYS A 388 24.00 29.36 -111.78
CA LYS A 388 23.92 30.66 -112.49
C LYS A 388 25.17 30.94 -113.31
N ALA A 389 26.35 30.59 -112.82
CA ALA A 389 27.60 30.76 -113.55
C ALA A 389 27.66 29.85 -114.79
N LEU A 390 27.23 28.59 -114.67
CA LEU A 390 27.08 27.66 -115.78
C LEU A 390 26.02 28.11 -116.78
N GLN A 391 24.86 28.59 -116.33
CA GLN A 391 23.82 29.17 -117.18
C GLN A 391 24.37 30.34 -118.00
N LYS A 392 25.07 31.30 -117.37
CA LYS A 392 25.73 32.41 -118.08
C LYS A 392 26.74 31.92 -119.12
N LYS A 393 27.53 30.88 -118.83
CA LYS A 393 28.46 30.27 -119.80
C LYS A 393 27.69 29.60 -120.95
N ASN A 394 26.61 28.89 -120.65
CA ASN A 394 25.76 28.22 -121.63
C ASN A 394 25.03 29.23 -122.54
N GLU A 395 24.51 30.33 -121.98
CA GLU A 395 23.97 31.46 -122.73
C GLU A 395 25.01 32.08 -123.65
N LYS A 396 26.26 32.29 -123.17
CA LYS A 396 27.37 32.74 -124.03
C LYS A 396 27.67 31.75 -125.15
N LEU A 397 27.75 30.45 -124.86
CA LEU A 397 27.97 29.42 -125.87
C LEU A 397 26.81 29.36 -126.89
N THR A 398 25.57 29.42 -126.43
CA THR A 398 24.37 29.47 -127.27
C THR A 398 24.35 30.74 -128.13
N SER A 399 24.75 31.88 -127.56
CA SER A 399 24.91 33.14 -128.29
C SER A 399 25.99 33.02 -129.36
N ILE A 400 27.15 32.40 -129.06
CA ILE A 400 28.21 32.11 -130.04
C ILE A 400 27.72 31.14 -131.12
N ILE A 401 27.00 30.07 -130.77
CA ILE A 401 26.42 29.11 -131.73
C ILE A 401 25.41 29.80 -132.64
N ASN A 402 24.50 30.61 -132.10
CA ASN A 402 23.55 31.39 -132.88
C ASN A 402 24.25 32.44 -133.76
N GLN A 403 25.34 33.04 -133.28
CA GLN A 403 26.15 34.00 -134.04
C GLN A 403 26.95 33.31 -135.15
N MET A 404 27.47 32.10 -134.91
CA MET A 404 28.09 31.25 -135.93
C MET A 404 27.08 30.76 -136.97
N GLN A 405 25.84 30.42 -136.58
CA GLN A 405 24.76 30.05 -137.50
C GLN A 405 24.30 31.24 -138.36
N LYS A 406 24.31 32.48 -137.83
CA LYS A 406 24.03 33.71 -138.59
C LYS A 406 25.15 34.11 -139.58
N GLN A 407 26.36 33.55 -139.49
CA GLN A 407 27.50 33.83 -140.38
C GLN A 407 27.66 32.87 -141.57
N GLY A 408 26.64 32.07 -141.92
CA GLY A 408 26.61 31.42 -143.24
C GLY A 408 27.48 30.16 -143.40
N ARG A 409 27.51 29.28 -142.39
CA ARG A 409 27.86 27.86 -142.58
C ARG A 409 26.75 26.97 -142.07
N GLY A 410 25.80 26.66 -142.95
CA GLY A 410 24.88 25.56 -142.74
C GLY A 410 25.61 24.23 -142.95
N VAL A 411 25.40 23.28 -142.02
CA VAL A 411 25.52 21.86 -142.32
C VAL A 411 24.17 21.20 -142.01
N LEU A 412 23.64 20.58 -143.05
CA LEU A 412 22.41 19.81 -143.17
C LEU A 412 22.63 18.36 -142.72
N SER A 413 21.52 17.70 -142.35
CA SER A 413 21.22 16.26 -142.53
C SER A 413 22.06 15.24 -141.75
N GLY A 414 21.53 14.17 -141.15
CA GLY A 414 20.18 13.59 -141.15
C GLY A 414 20.23 12.13 -140.68
N ARG A 415 19.08 11.65 -140.14
CA ARG A 415 18.56 10.26 -140.06
C ARG A 415 19.41 9.14 -139.44
N THR A 416 18.84 8.51 -138.40
CA THR A 416 18.48 7.08 -138.43
C THR A 416 17.35 6.78 -137.44
N ASN A 417 16.21 6.34 -137.98
CA ASN A 417 15.17 5.55 -137.29
C ASN A 417 15.60 4.07 -137.27
N ILE A 418 15.16 3.31 -136.26
CA ILE A 418 14.75 1.87 -136.21
C ILE A 418 14.54 1.56 -134.72
N ALA A 419 13.28 1.50 -134.25
CA ALA A 419 12.45 0.29 -134.04
C ALA A 419 12.98 -0.59 -132.88
N GLU A 420 12.32 -0.57 -131.72
CA GLU A 420 11.17 -1.42 -131.32
C GLU A 420 11.66 -2.69 -130.58
N GLY A 421 11.13 -2.93 -129.37
CA GLY A 421 11.47 -4.07 -128.54
C GLY A 421 10.79 -4.02 -127.18
N SER A 422 9.52 -4.46 -127.13
CA SER A 422 8.78 -4.89 -125.95
C SER A 422 9.39 -6.16 -125.30
N ILE A 423 8.87 -6.52 -124.12
CA ILE A 423 8.99 -7.76 -123.29
C ILE A 423 9.52 -7.35 -121.89
N GLU A 424 8.66 -7.13 -120.89
CA GLU A 424 7.81 -8.07 -120.14
C GLU A 424 8.59 -9.00 -119.22
N GLY A 425 8.25 -8.89 -117.93
CA GLY A 425 8.34 -9.94 -116.92
C GLY A 425 9.57 -9.90 -116.03
N ASP A 426 9.52 -10.40 -114.80
CA ASP A 426 8.44 -10.79 -113.90
C ASP A 426 9.16 -11.32 -112.65
N TYR A 427 8.59 -11.15 -111.45
CA TYR A 427 8.99 -11.78 -110.17
C TYR A 427 10.45 -11.51 -109.68
N ILE A 428 10.72 -11.20 -108.42
CA ILE A 428 10.39 -11.96 -107.21
C ILE A 428 10.34 -10.99 -106.03
N GLU A 429 9.17 -10.95 -105.40
CA GLU A 429 8.95 -10.77 -103.98
C GLU A 429 9.75 -11.84 -103.20
N ARG A 430 10.71 -11.45 -102.35
CA ARG A 430 11.06 -12.27 -101.18
C ARG A 430 11.70 -11.44 -100.07
N ASP A 431 10.92 -11.34 -99.01
CA ASP A 431 11.31 -11.35 -97.61
C ASP A 431 12.71 -11.92 -97.32
N LEU A 432 13.44 -11.19 -96.48
CA LEU A 432 14.16 -11.70 -95.33
C LEU A 432 13.93 -10.62 -94.25
N ASP A 433 12.92 -10.80 -93.39
CA ASP A 433 13.06 -11.51 -92.11
C ASP A 433 14.15 -10.79 -91.28
N GLY A 434 13.78 -9.88 -90.39
CA GLY A 434 13.11 -10.24 -89.14
C GLY A 434 14.15 -10.11 -88.04
N THR A 435 13.69 -9.83 -86.82
CA THR A 435 14.37 -10.32 -85.61
C THR A 435 15.62 -9.49 -85.25
N GLU A 436 15.76 -8.85 -84.09
CA GLU A 436 15.09 -8.97 -82.82
C GLU A 436 15.46 -7.74 -81.98
N SER A 437 14.56 -7.34 -81.09
CA SER A 437 14.98 -6.80 -79.81
C SER A 437 15.91 -7.81 -79.17
N ASP A 438 17.10 -7.41 -78.72
CA ASP A 438 17.66 -8.10 -77.58
C ASP A 438 18.24 -7.15 -76.55
N TYR A 439 17.67 -7.31 -75.36
CA TYR A 439 18.13 -6.75 -74.11
C TYR A 439 19.22 -7.72 -73.65
N GLU A 440 20.48 -7.36 -73.83
CA GLU A 440 21.56 -8.18 -73.28
C GLU A 440 21.61 -7.96 -71.75
N TYR A 441 20.89 -8.84 -71.06
CA TYR A 441 21.21 -9.32 -69.73
C TYR A 441 22.42 -10.26 -69.84
N GLU A 442 23.56 -9.88 -69.26
CA GLU A 442 24.48 -10.83 -68.64
C GLU A 442 24.46 -10.49 -67.13
N GLU A 443 23.92 -11.38 -66.29
CA GLU A 443 24.70 -12.38 -65.53
C GLU A 443 25.82 -11.68 -64.75
N GLY A 444 25.71 -11.50 -63.43
CA GLY A 444 25.53 -12.59 -62.49
C GLY A 444 26.89 -13.10 -62.07
N GLU A 445 27.62 -12.31 -61.26
CA GLU A 445 28.57 -12.89 -60.31
C GLU A 445 28.09 -12.58 -58.90
N GLU A 446 27.63 -13.66 -58.26
CA GLU A 446 27.57 -13.82 -56.83
C GLU A 446 28.98 -13.63 -56.25
N VAL A 447 29.11 -12.73 -55.29
CA VAL A 447 30.14 -12.86 -54.25
C VAL A 447 29.43 -12.66 -52.92
N ASP A 448 29.05 -13.78 -52.33
CA ASP A 448 28.89 -13.94 -50.88
C ASP A 448 30.23 -13.59 -50.22
N GLU A 449 30.25 -12.58 -49.37
CA GLU A 449 31.13 -12.54 -48.20
C GLU A 449 30.33 -11.95 -47.03
N GLU A 450 29.69 -12.85 -46.28
CA GLU A 450 29.48 -12.69 -44.85
C GLU A 450 30.86 -12.64 -44.17
N GLU A 451 31.10 -11.68 -43.28
CA GLU A 451 31.50 -11.93 -41.88
C GLU A 451 31.92 -10.63 -41.16
N GLU A 452 31.18 -10.38 -40.08
CA GLU A 452 31.64 -9.95 -38.75
C GLU A 452 32.59 -8.75 -38.61
N GLU A 453 32.01 -7.63 -38.17
CA GLU A 453 32.71 -6.55 -37.46
C GLU A 453 33.10 -6.98 -36.03
N GLU A 454 34.40 -7.16 -35.78
CA GLU A 454 35.00 -7.03 -34.45
C GLU A 454 36.04 -5.89 -34.41
N GLY A 455 35.76 -4.89 -33.57
CA GLY A 455 36.66 -4.27 -32.59
C GLY A 455 38.02 -3.69 -32.98
N SER A 456 38.22 -2.38 -32.69
CA SER A 456 39.46 -1.80 -32.12
C SER A 456 39.33 -0.26 -32.05
N GLU A 457 38.94 0.34 -30.92
CA GLU A 457 39.79 0.85 -29.82
C GLU A 457 40.38 2.27 -30.04
N GLY A 458 40.19 3.16 -29.07
CA GLY A 458 40.84 4.48 -29.01
C GLY A 458 40.18 5.53 -28.12
N GLU A 459 40.39 5.40 -26.80
CA GLU A 459 40.01 6.28 -25.68
C GLU A 459 40.17 7.80 -25.89
N TYR A 460 39.25 8.61 -25.32
CA TYR A 460 39.58 9.80 -24.51
C TYR A 460 38.48 10.09 -23.47
N ASN A 461 38.94 10.41 -22.26
CA ASN A 461 38.23 10.64 -21.02
C ASN A 461 37.59 12.05 -20.89
N GLU A 462 36.56 12.09 -20.03
CA GLU A 462 36.30 13.10 -18.97
C GLU A 462 35.56 14.41 -19.29
N ASP A 463 34.62 14.71 -18.38
CA ASP A 463 33.76 15.90 -18.18
C ASP A 463 32.57 16.14 -19.13
N THR A 464 31.35 15.91 -18.63
CA THR A 464 30.41 17.01 -18.23
C THR A 464 29.06 16.43 -17.76
N GLU A 465 28.89 16.48 -16.44
CA GLU A 465 27.68 16.70 -15.63
C GLU A 465 26.27 16.34 -16.15
N GLU A 466 25.61 15.51 -15.33
CA GLU A 466 24.17 15.29 -15.24
C GLU A 466 23.39 16.58 -14.95
N GLU A 467 22.30 16.83 -15.67
CA GLU A 467 21.16 17.58 -15.11
C GLU A 467 19.83 16.85 -15.36
N LEU A 468 19.28 16.37 -14.25
CA LEU A 468 17.95 15.81 -14.07
C LEU A 468 16.85 16.83 -14.44
N HIS A 469 16.03 16.50 -15.43
CA HIS A 469 14.68 17.07 -15.52
C HIS A 469 13.65 16.17 -14.82
N LEU A 470 13.50 16.43 -13.51
CA LEU A 470 12.29 16.17 -12.74
C LEU A 470 11.21 17.18 -13.16
N ASP A 471 10.32 16.83 -14.09
CA ASP A 471 9.08 17.60 -14.29
C ASP A 471 7.99 17.04 -13.37
N THR A 472 7.66 17.85 -12.38
CA THR A 472 6.65 17.57 -11.35
C THR A 472 5.25 17.46 -11.95
N SER A 473 4.47 16.57 -11.34
CA SER A 473 3.09 16.22 -11.65
C SER A 473 2.18 17.42 -12.00
N ARG A 474 1.78 17.48 -13.27
CA ARG A 474 0.53 18.13 -13.69
C ARG A 474 -0.66 17.34 -13.12
N PRO A 475 -1.80 17.98 -12.78
CA PRO A 475 -3.03 17.23 -12.56
C PRO A 475 -3.42 16.56 -13.88
N PHE A 476 -3.26 15.24 -13.95
CA PHE A 476 -3.63 14.44 -15.11
C PHE A 476 -5.16 14.31 -15.15
N GLY A 477 -5.76 14.85 -16.21
CA GLY A 477 -7.16 14.59 -16.57
C GLY A 477 -7.79 15.76 -17.34
N PRO A 478 -8.47 15.52 -18.48
CA PRO A 478 -9.32 16.53 -19.08
C PRO A 478 -10.47 16.90 -18.13
N VAL A 479 -10.89 18.17 -18.16
CA VAL A 479 -12.06 18.67 -17.42
C VAL A 479 -13.29 17.84 -17.86
N PRO A 480 -14.14 17.34 -16.93
CA PRO A 480 -15.31 16.58 -17.30
C PRO A 480 -16.25 17.42 -18.18
N PRO A 481 -16.87 16.83 -19.22
CA PRO A 481 -17.81 17.57 -20.07
C PRO A 481 -19.01 18.03 -19.24
N PRO A 482 -19.65 19.16 -19.61
CA PRO A 482 -20.83 19.66 -18.91
C PRO A 482 -21.93 18.60 -18.97
N SER A 483 -22.50 18.27 -17.82
CA SER A 483 -23.67 17.38 -17.75
C SER A 483 -24.82 18.00 -18.54
N LEU A 484 -25.27 17.32 -19.59
CA LEU A 484 -26.47 17.66 -20.34
C LEU A 484 -27.68 17.69 -19.39
N PRO A 485 -28.56 18.70 -19.50
CA PRO A 485 -29.71 18.82 -18.61
C PRO A 485 -30.70 17.67 -18.87
N ILE A 486 -31.01 16.91 -17.82
CA ILE A 486 -32.13 15.98 -17.79
C ILE A 486 -33.41 16.82 -17.86
N ASN A 487 -34.04 16.82 -19.03
CA ASN A 487 -35.42 17.25 -19.19
C ASN A 487 -36.33 16.23 -18.51
N GLY A 488 -37.08 16.71 -17.51
CA GLY A 488 -38.33 16.08 -17.09
C GLY A 488 -38.35 15.64 -15.62
N ALA A 489 -38.81 16.54 -14.75
CA ALA A 489 -39.89 16.24 -13.81
C ALA A 489 -40.37 17.51 -13.09
N SER A 490 -41.60 17.89 -13.44
CA SER A 490 -42.65 18.45 -12.57
C SER A 490 -42.33 19.66 -11.69
N ALA A 491 -42.89 20.79 -12.13
CA ALA A 491 -43.24 21.93 -11.31
C ALA A 491 -44.04 21.52 -10.06
N SER A 492 -43.63 22.03 -8.90
CA SER A 492 -44.54 22.26 -7.78
C SER A 492 -44.24 23.64 -7.19
N ASN A 493 -45.15 24.56 -7.49
CA ASN A 493 -45.34 25.82 -6.78
C ASN A 493 -45.33 25.59 -5.27
N ASN A 494 -44.61 26.41 -4.51
CA ASN A 494 -45.29 27.13 -3.44
C ASN A 494 -44.56 28.38 -2.99
N ALA A 495 -45.36 29.43 -2.93
CA ALA A 495 -45.01 30.77 -2.52
C ALA A 495 -45.03 30.90 -0.99
N LYS A 496 -44.22 31.84 -0.49
CA LYS A 496 -44.47 32.74 0.63
C LYS A 496 -45.23 32.18 1.84
N GLN A 497 -44.49 31.99 2.95
CA GLN A 497 -44.63 32.83 4.15
C GLN A 497 -43.34 32.80 4.96
#